data_AF-A0A7V8JYQ1-F1
#
_entry.id   AF-A0A7V8JYQ1-F1
#
_cell.length_a   1.000
_cell.length_b   1.000
_cell.length_c   1.000
_cell.angle_alpha   90.00
_cell.angle_beta   90.00
_cell.angle_gamma   90.00
#
_symmetry.space_group_name_H-M   'P 1'
#
loop_
_entity.id
_entity.type
_entity.pdbx_description
1 polymer ?
#
loop_
_entity_poly.entity_id
_entity_poly.type
_entity_poly.pdbx_seq_one_letter_code
_entity_poly.pdbx_strand_id
1 'polypeptide(L)'
;MWNGLRALLCASMAAIGLAGCGTGTREAAVPPAAHDEAALARDRQAFVEAMKPRRPGRPVVAMLALNEGTELTDLLLPHAVLQRADVAEVRIVAPRAGRVTLFPALQVEGAQDFAAFDRAHPAGADYVIVPAMEPADAPAVRAWLQQQASRGARVIGVCSGALMLAQAGLLDGRRFAGHWYDRGTLRKQPGATHVPDRRYLVDRDVATTTGITASVPATLALVEAIGGPAKAAAMAAELGVNGWGPAHASAPFGLTTGRGAEYLFNKTAFWRGERRQLEVRDGADDIALALATDAWTRTGHVDVEAVSASGPVKLRSGLVLVAGPATREARPLPLVATLKPVQQLDRTLCEIASRYGNARRDWVMQEMEYPRTAANTACAS
;
A
#
# COMPACT_ATOMS: atom_id res chain seq x y z
N MET A 1 16.49 10.93 20.98
CA MET A 1 17.08 10.42 19.71
C MET A 1 16.02 9.97 18.69
N TRP A 2 14.83 9.50 19.09
CA TRP A 2 13.76 9.05 18.18
C TRP A 2 13.10 10.19 17.35
N ASN A 3 12.98 11.39 17.91
CA ASN A 3 12.39 12.54 17.19
C ASN A 3 13.27 13.06 16.04
N GLY A 4 14.59 12.85 16.08
CA GLY A 4 15.52 13.26 15.02
C GLY A 4 15.47 12.36 13.79
N LEU A 5 15.20 11.06 13.98
CA LEU A 5 15.07 10.10 12.88
C LEU A 5 13.75 10.31 12.11
N ARG A 6 12.66 10.66 12.80
CA ARG A 6 11.38 11.07 12.18
C ARG A 6 11.52 12.34 11.31
N ALA A 7 12.35 13.30 11.74
CA ALA A 7 12.60 14.52 10.98
C ALA A 7 13.45 14.28 9.72
N LEU A 8 14.40 13.36 9.77
CA LEU A 8 15.26 13.00 8.63
C LEU A 8 14.57 12.03 7.63
N LEU A 9 13.72 11.11 8.11
CA LEU A 9 12.93 10.21 7.26
C LEU A 9 11.80 10.93 6.50
N CYS A 10 11.32 12.08 6.99
CA CYS A 10 10.29 12.88 6.30
C CYS A 10 10.86 14.06 5.46
N ALA A 11 12.14 14.39 5.64
CA ALA A 11 12.83 15.45 4.91
C ALA A 11 13.44 14.97 3.58
N SER A 12 13.59 13.65 3.33
CA SER A 12 14.13 13.11 2.07
C SER A 12 13.17 13.15 0.88
N MET A 13 11.88 13.47 1.07
CA MET A 13 11.02 13.90 -0.06
C MET A 13 11.33 15.33 -0.56
N ALA A 14 12.36 15.99 0.00
CA ALA A 14 12.81 17.32 -0.40
C ALA A 14 14.23 17.27 -0.97
N ALA A 15 14.41 16.70 -2.15
CA ALA A 15 15.51 17.07 -3.04
C ALA A 15 15.16 16.75 -4.52
N ILE A 16 15.14 17.81 -5.35
CA ILE A 16 15.18 17.84 -6.82
C ILE A 16 13.81 17.58 -7.54
N GLY A 17 13.16 18.55 -8.19
CA GLY A 17 13.56 19.93 -8.49
C GLY A 17 12.39 20.82 -8.93
N LEU A 18 12.40 22.05 -8.40
CA LEU A 18 11.72 23.20 -8.98
C LEU A 18 12.56 23.70 -10.15
N ALA A 19 12.27 23.23 -11.36
CA ALA A 19 12.67 23.91 -12.59
C ALA A 19 11.80 23.41 -13.75
N GLY A 20 10.82 24.22 -14.14
CA GLY A 20 9.96 23.93 -15.28
C GLY A 20 8.60 24.61 -15.19
N CYS A 21 8.55 25.92 -14.93
CA CYS A 21 7.32 26.69 -15.08
C CYS A 21 7.00 26.85 -16.57
N GLY A 22 6.36 25.83 -17.16
CA GLY A 22 5.60 26.00 -18.39
C GLY A 22 4.24 26.59 -18.05
N THR A 23 3.85 27.68 -18.71
CA THR A 23 2.50 28.23 -18.65
C THR A 23 1.52 27.24 -19.29
N GLY A 24 1.09 26.25 -18.53
CA GLY A 24 0.04 25.32 -18.93
C GLY A 24 -1.28 26.07 -19.04
N THR A 25 -1.80 26.15 -20.26
CA THR A 25 -3.17 26.56 -20.54
C THR A 25 -4.14 25.72 -19.70
N ARG A 26 -5.23 26.33 -19.22
CA ARG A 26 -6.35 25.59 -18.59
C ARG A 26 -6.85 24.56 -19.59
N GLU A 27 -6.39 23.32 -19.48
CA GLU A 27 -7.08 22.18 -20.10
C GLU A 27 -8.45 22.09 -19.45
N ALA A 28 -9.49 22.34 -20.26
CA ALA A 28 -10.86 22.06 -19.87
C ALA A 28 -10.91 20.60 -19.39
N ALA A 29 -11.55 20.37 -18.24
CA ALA A 29 -11.76 19.02 -17.72
C ALA A 29 -12.55 18.22 -18.75
N VAL A 30 -11.85 17.41 -19.55
CA VAL A 30 -12.45 16.41 -20.41
C VAL A 30 -13.16 15.44 -19.46
N PRO A 31 -14.48 15.19 -19.62
CA PRO A 31 -15.14 14.18 -18.81
C PRO A 31 -14.37 12.86 -18.98
N PRO A 32 -14.17 12.08 -17.90
CA PRO A 32 -13.40 10.84 -18.00
C PRO A 32 -13.99 10.01 -19.13
N ALA A 33 -13.17 9.64 -20.11
CA ALA A 33 -13.59 8.74 -21.17
C ALA A 33 -14.19 7.51 -20.47
N ALA A 34 -15.45 7.20 -20.78
CA ALA A 34 -16.09 5.99 -20.27
C ALA A 34 -15.13 4.83 -20.53
N HIS A 35 -14.62 4.22 -19.47
CA HIS A 35 -13.65 3.16 -19.64
C HIS A 35 -14.32 2.06 -20.47
N ASP A 36 -13.66 1.62 -21.54
CA ASP A 36 -14.10 0.43 -22.27
C ASP A 36 -14.11 -0.74 -21.27
N GLU A 37 -15.29 -1.14 -20.81
CA GLU A 37 -15.47 -2.22 -19.86
C GLU A 37 -14.86 -3.53 -20.40
N ALA A 38 -14.92 -3.73 -21.72
CA ALA A 38 -14.30 -4.88 -22.35
C ALA A 38 -12.77 -4.80 -22.29
N ALA A 39 -12.17 -3.62 -22.42
CA ALA A 39 -10.73 -3.43 -22.22
C ALA A 39 -10.33 -3.72 -20.78
N LEU A 40 -11.07 -3.22 -19.80
CA LEU A 40 -10.80 -3.47 -18.38
C LEU A 40 -10.92 -4.95 -18.02
N ALA A 41 -11.92 -5.64 -18.59
CA ALA A 41 -12.07 -7.09 -18.43
C ALA A 41 -10.89 -7.85 -19.05
N ARG A 42 -10.43 -7.46 -20.25
CA ARG A 42 -9.22 -8.02 -20.89
C ARG A 42 -7.97 -7.78 -20.04
N ASP A 43 -7.81 -6.60 -19.49
CA ASP A 43 -6.65 -6.26 -18.64
C ASP A 43 -6.64 -7.07 -17.34
N ARG A 44 -7.81 -7.26 -16.70
CA ARG A 44 -7.94 -8.17 -15.55
C ARG A 44 -7.59 -9.60 -15.94
N GLN A 45 -8.15 -10.10 -17.04
CA GLN A 45 -7.89 -11.47 -17.47
C GLN A 45 -6.39 -11.67 -17.78
N ALA A 46 -5.76 -10.71 -18.48
CA ALA A 46 -4.34 -10.75 -18.76
C ALA A 46 -3.50 -10.77 -17.48
N PHE A 47 -3.88 -10.00 -16.45
CA PHE A 47 -3.26 -10.06 -15.13
C PHE A 47 -3.39 -11.44 -14.50
N VAL A 48 -4.62 -11.96 -14.43
CA VAL A 48 -4.92 -13.27 -13.82
C VAL A 48 -4.13 -14.39 -14.51
N GLU A 49 -4.15 -14.44 -15.85
CA GLU A 49 -3.39 -15.43 -16.63
C GLU A 49 -1.88 -15.30 -16.42
N ALA A 50 -1.34 -14.08 -16.48
CA ALA A 50 0.09 -13.85 -16.28
C ALA A 50 0.54 -14.26 -14.87
N MET A 51 -0.33 -14.13 -13.87
CA MET A 51 -0.04 -14.39 -12.46
C MET A 51 -0.35 -15.82 -12.00
N LYS A 52 -0.84 -16.73 -12.86
CA LYS A 52 -1.05 -18.14 -12.47
C LYS A 52 0.24 -18.81 -11.97
N PRO A 53 0.20 -19.68 -10.95
CA PRO A 53 1.38 -20.41 -10.48
C PRO A 53 2.12 -21.13 -11.61
N ARG A 54 3.45 -21.03 -11.63
CA ARG A 54 4.31 -21.70 -12.65
C ARG A 54 4.89 -23.01 -12.14
N ARG A 55 5.06 -23.14 -10.83
CA ARG A 55 5.65 -24.30 -10.18
C ARG A 55 4.55 -25.17 -9.59
N PRO A 56 4.74 -26.50 -9.53
CA PRO A 56 3.81 -27.38 -8.84
C PRO A 56 3.85 -27.14 -7.33
N GLY A 57 2.74 -27.42 -6.65
CA GLY A 57 2.63 -27.30 -5.20
C GLY A 57 2.03 -25.98 -4.74
N ARG A 58 2.10 -25.73 -3.42
CA ARG A 58 1.60 -24.51 -2.79
C ARG A 58 2.58 -23.37 -3.08
N PRO A 59 2.17 -22.27 -3.75
CA PRO A 59 3.09 -21.21 -4.10
C PRO A 59 3.65 -20.49 -2.87
N VAL A 60 4.88 -20.02 -2.97
CA VAL A 60 5.56 -19.25 -1.93
C VAL A 60 5.57 -17.77 -2.32
N VAL A 61 5.02 -16.93 -1.44
CA VAL A 61 5.01 -15.48 -1.57
C VAL A 61 5.95 -14.89 -0.53
N ALA A 62 7.00 -14.21 -1.01
CA ALA A 62 7.82 -13.35 -0.18
C ALA A 62 7.22 -11.93 -0.15
N MET A 63 6.74 -11.53 1.02
CA MET A 63 6.35 -10.16 1.31
C MET A 63 7.61 -9.39 1.74
N LEU A 64 8.17 -8.60 0.83
CA LEU A 64 9.42 -7.90 1.09
C LEU A 64 9.20 -6.77 2.11
N ALA A 65 10.15 -6.58 3.00
CA ALA A 65 10.15 -5.50 3.96
C ALA A 65 11.57 -4.94 4.14
N LEU A 66 11.65 -3.64 4.40
CA LEU A 66 12.77 -3.02 5.08
C LEU A 66 12.44 -2.95 6.58
N ASN A 67 13.37 -3.39 7.44
CA ASN A 67 13.13 -3.44 8.90
C ASN A 67 12.70 -2.09 9.48
N GLU A 68 13.07 -0.98 8.85
CA GLU A 68 12.64 0.36 9.19
C GLU A 68 12.10 1.04 7.93
N GLY A 69 10.85 1.53 7.96
CA GLY A 69 10.32 2.38 6.89
C GLY A 69 9.56 1.66 5.80
N THR A 70 9.10 0.42 6.02
CA THR A 70 8.13 -0.25 5.13
C THR A 70 6.74 0.35 5.33
N GLU A 71 6.01 0.63 4.25
CA GLU A 71 4.66 1.18 4.30
C GLU A 71 3.66 0.18 4.89
N LEU A 72 2.88 0.64 5.88
CA LEU A 72 1.99 -0.13 6.73
C LEU A 72 0.93 -0.88 5.94
N THR A 73 0.17 -0.18 5.11
CA THR A 73 -0.96 -0.76 4.37
C THR A 73 -0.47 -1.65 3.25
N ASP A 74 0.58 -1.24 2.54
CA ASP A 74 1.17 -2.01 1.44
C ASP A 74 1.76 -3.36 1.92
N LEU A 75 2.16 -3.46 3.18
CA LEU A 75 2.60 -4.71 3.80
C LEU A 75 1.42 -5.51 4.37
N LEU A 76 0.66 -4.93 5.29
CA LEU A 76 -0.33 -5.67 6.08
C LEU A 76 -1.50 -6.15 5.24
N LEU A 77 -1.97 -5.33 4.30
CA LEU A 77 -3.16 -5.65 3.52
C LEU A 77 -2.92 -6.84 2.59
N PRO A 78 -1.89 -6.85 1.71
CA PRO A 78 -1.65 -7.99 0.86
C PRO A 78 -1.30 -9.26 1.65
N HIS A 79 -0.53 -9.12 2.74
CA HIS A 79 -0.21 -10.23 3.65
C HIS A 79 -1.48 -10.88 4.20
N ALA A 80 -2.36 -10.08 4.81
CA ALA A 80 -3.57 -10.57 5.43
C ALA A 80 -4.54 -11.19 4.42
N VAL A 81 -4.71 -10.59 3.23
CA VAL A 81 -5.57 -11.13 2.17
C VAL A 81 -5.06 -12.50 1.71
N LEU A 82 -3.77 -12.63 1.41
CA LEU A 82 -3.22 -13.90 0.92
C LEU A 82 -3.24 -15.00 1.99
N GLN A 83 -2.96 -14.64 3.24
CA GLN A 83 -2.95 -15.56 4.37
C GLN A 83 -4.37 -16.05 4.71
N ARG A 84 -5.37 -15.15 4.72
CA ARG A 84 -6.79 -15.50 4.97
C ARG A 84 -7.42 -16.28 3.82
N ALA A 85 -7.04 -15.98 2.58
CA ALA A 85 -7.50 -16.73 1.41
C ALA A 85 -6.93 -18.17 1.35
N ASP A 86 -5.86 -18.43 2.12
CA ASP A 86 -5.17 -19.71 2.18
C ASP A 86 -4.78 -20.22 0.77
N VAL A 87 -4.21 -19.33 -0.05
CA VAL A 87 -3.83 -19.64 -1.44
C VAL A 87 -2.33 -19.87 -1.61
N ALA A 88 -1.52 -19.40 -0.67
CA ALA A 88 -0.07 -19.46 -0.74
C ALA A 88 0.54 -19.61 0.66
N GLU A 89 1.80 -20.03 0.72
CA GLU A 89 2.66 -19.79 1.87
C GLU A 89 3.14 -18.34 1.82
N VAL A 90 2.84 -17.53 2.83
CA VAL A 90 3.25 -16.12 2.88
C VAL A 90 4.32 -15.93 3.95
N ARG A 91 5.43 -15.28 3.59
CA ARG A 91 6.54 -14.97 4.50
C ARG A 91 6.90 -13.50 4.38
N ILE A 92 6.97 -12.79 5.51
CA ILE A 92 7.59 -11.47 5.54
C ILE A 92 9.10 -11.66 5.57
N VAL A 93 9.81 -11.07 4.61
CA VAL A 93 11.25 -11.23 4.45
C VAL A 93 11.93 -9.87 4.44
N ALA A 94 12.97 -9.70 5.24
CA ALA A 94 13.68 -8.44 5.41
C ALA A 94 15.21 -8.65 5.47
N PRO A 95 16.03 -7.58 5.45
CA PRO A 95 17.47 -7.70 5.64
C PRO A 95 17.85 -8.36 6.98
N ARG A 96 17.08 -8.12 8.05
CA ARG A 96 17.28 -8.73 9.36
C ARG A 96 15.99 -9.40 9.83
N ALA A 97 16.15 -10.52 10.55
CA ALA A 97 15.03 -11.20 11.18
C ALA A 97 14.45 -10.39 12.35
N GLY A 98 13.20 -10.67 12.70
CA GLY A 98 12.52 -10.12 13.87
C GLY A 98 11.57 -8.99 13.51
N ARG A 99 11.82 -7.81 14.07
CA ARG A 99 10.86 -6.70 14.05
C ARG A 99 10.96 -5.88 12.76
N VAL A 100 9.80 -5.45 12.28
CA VAL A 100 9.65 -4.46 11.21
C VAL A 100 8.88 -3.26 11.77
N THR A 101 9.52 -2.09 11.73
CA THR A 101 8.90 -0.81 12.07
C THR A 101 8.25 -0.23 10.82
N LEU A 102 6.92 -0.18 10.85
CA LEU A 102 6.12 0.26 9.73
C LEU A 102 5.96 1.79 9.74
N PHE A 103 5.80 2.34 8.54
CA PHE A 103 5.50 3.74 8.32
C PHE A 103 4.06 3.87 7.81
N PRO A 104 3.28 4.84 8.30
CA PRO A 104 3.65 5.87 9.28
C PRO A 104 3.54 5.44 10.76
N ALA A 105 2.97 4.26 11.04
CA ALA A 105 2.74 3.78 12.40
C ALA A 105 2.81 2.26 12.48
N LEU A 106 2.84 1.77 13.72
CA LEU A 106 2.80 0.36 14.11
C LEU A 106 4.10 -0.42 13.85
N GLN A 107 4.22 -1.58 14.48
CA GLN A 107 5.37 -2.46 14.38
C GLN A 107 4.86 -3.91 14.39
N VAL A 108 5.46 -4.77 13.59
CA VAL A 108 5.15 -6.21 13.55
C VAL A 108 6.38 -7.05 13.79
N GLU A 109 6.17 -8.27 14.26
CA GLU A 109 7.24 -9.26 14.51
C GLU A 109 7.09 -10.47 13.59
N GLY A 110 8.18 -11.22 13.47
CA GLY A 110 8.21 -12.48 12.72
C GLY A 110 8.73 -12.36 11.29
N ALA A 111 9.39 -11.24 10.93
CA ALA A 111 10.11 -11.19 9.67
C ALA A 111 11.29 -12.17 9.69
N GLN A 112 11.46 -12.88 8.59
CA GLN A 112 12.60 -13.75 8.33
C GLN A 112 13.71 -12.94 7.64
N ASP A 113 14.98 -13.22 7.92
CA ASP A 113 16.06 -12.64 7.12
C ASP A 113 16.19 -13.30 5.74
N PHE A 114 16.78 -12.58 4.78
CA PHE A 114 16.97 -13.08 3.41
C PHE A 114 17.68 -14.44 3.35
N ALA A 115 18.75 -14.63 4.13
CA ALA A 115 19.53 -15.86 4.09
C ALA A 115 18.74 -17.07 4.62
N ALA A 116 17.94 -16.86 5.66
CA ALA A 116 17.05 -17.88 6.21
C ALA A 116 15.95 -18.23 5.20
N PHE A 117 15.37 -17.24 4.52
CA PHE A 117 14.37 -17.49 3.48
C PHE A 117 14.96 -18.31 2.33
N ASP A 118 16.14 -17.92 1.83
CA ASP A 118 16.80 -18.63 0.74
C ASP A 118 17.21 -20.06 1.11
N ARG A 119 17.58 -20.32 2.38
CA ARG A 119 17.81 -21.69 2.87
C ARG A 119 16.53 -22.52 2.89
N ALA A 120 15.41 -21.94 3.29
CA ALA A 120 14.12 -22.62 3.33
C ALA A 120 13.52 -22.82 1.92
N HIS A 121 13.80 -21.90 0.99
CA HIS A 121 13.28 -21.90 -0.37
C HIS A 121 14.42 -21.74 -1.39
N PRO A 122 15.25 -22.77 -1.61
CA PRO A 122 16.42 -22.69 -2.49
C PRO A 122 16.09 -22.38 -3.96
N ALA A 123 14.86 -22.70 -4.40
CA ALA A 123 14.35 -22.32 -5.72
C ALA A 123 13.92 -20.83 -5.81
N GLY A 124 13.97 -20.09 -4.71
CA GLY A 124 13.40 -18.74 -4.57
C GLY A 124 11.87 -18.74 -4.48
N ALA A 125 11.31 -17.55 -4.27
CA ALA A 125 9.86 -17.35 -4.21
C ALA A 125 9.18 -17.55 -5.58
N ASP A 126 7.88 -17.89 -5.58
CA ASP A 126 7.05 -17.79 -6.78
C ASP A 126 6.64 -16.35 -7.06
N TYR A 127 6.40 -15.59 -5.99
CA TYR A 127 6.03 -14.17 -6.03
C TYR A 127 6.85 -13.38 -5.01
N VAL A 128 7.29 -12.19 -5.40
CA VAL A 128 7.81 -11.18 -4.48
C VAL A 128 6.90 -9.96 -4.53
N ILE A 129 6.27 -9.63 -3.42
CA ILE A 129 5.48 -8.41 -3.27
C ILE A 129 6.37 -7.36 -2.62
N VAL A 130 6.45 -6.18 -3.22
CA VAL A 130 7.34 -5.09 -2.85
C VAL A 130 6.49 -3.87 -2.45
N PRO A 131 6.28 -3.65 -1.14
CA PRO A 131 5.66 -2.45 -0.60
C PRO A 131 6.45 -1.18 -0.94
N ALA A 132 5.82 -0.01 -0.74
CA ALA A 132 6.57 1.22 -0.58
C ALA A 132 7.54 1.12 0.63
N MET A 133 8.73 1.71 0.50
CA MET A 133 9.74 1.72 1.54
C MET A 133 10.60 2.99 1.50
N GLU A 134 11.09 3.42 2.67
CA GLU A 134 12.01 4.55 2.83
C GLU A 134 13.29 4.08 3.54
N PRO A 135 14.50 4.29 2.96
CA PRO A 135 14.72 4.85 1.62
C PRO A 135 14.22 3.94 0.50
N ALA A 136 13.78 4.56 -0.60
CA ALA A 136 13.36 3.86 -1.83
C ALA A 136 14.54 3.21 -2.60
N ASP A 137 15.76 3.34 -2.08
CA ASP A 137 16.94 2.56 -2.46
C ASP A 137 17.58 1.96 -1.20
N ALA A 138 17.49 0.64 -1.08
CA ALA A 138 18.19 -0.14 -0.07
C ALA A 138 19.02 -1.24 -0.78
N PRO A 139 20.35 -1.13 -0.85
CA PRO A 139 21.18 -2.03 -1.66
C PRO A 139 20.98 -3.52 -1.38
N ALA A 140 20.80 -3.91 -0.11
CA ALA A 140 20.55 -5.30 0.27
C ALA A 140 19.18 -5.80 -0.25
N VAL A 141 18.15 -4.96 -0.18
CA VAL A 141 16.81 -5.26 -0.69
C VAL A 141 16.84 -5.37 -2.22
N ARG A 142 17.49 -4.41 -2.90
CA ARG A 142 17.67 -4.43 -4.35
C ARG A 142 18.38 -5.70 -4.82
N ALA A 143 19.52 -6.04 -4.21
CA ALA A 143 20.30 -7.21 -4.59
C ALA A 143 19.51 -8.51 -4.40
N TRP A 144 18.79 -8.64 -3.29
CA TRP A 144 17.96 -9.81 -3.03
C TRP A 144 16.76 -9.89 -4.00
N LEU A 145 16.13 -8.76 -4.30
CA LEU A 145 15.03 -8.69 -5.26
C LEU A 145 15.48 -9.11 -6.68
N GLN A 146 16.64 -8.63 -7.13
CA GLN A 146 17.24 -9.04 -8.41
C GLN A 146 17.55 -10.54 -8.42
N GLN A 147 18.01 -11.10 -7.31
CA GLN A 147 18.25 -12.53 -7.17
C GLN A 147 16.94 -13.33 -7.29
N GLN A 148 15.87 -12.95 -6.61
CA GLN A 148 14.59 -13.66 -6.72
C GLN A 148 13.99 -13.54 -8.13
N ALA A 149 14.08 -12.36 -8.74
CA ALA A 149 13.66 -12.15 -10.12
C ALA A 149 14.43 -13.04 -11.11
N SER A 150 15.76 -13.18 -10.96
CA SER A 150 16.57 -14.07 -11.82
C SER A 150 16.26 -15.56 -11.62
N ARG A 151 15.71 -15.95 -10.45
CA ARG A 151 15.16 -17.29 -10.18
C ARG A 151 13.74 -17.48 -10.73
N GLY A 152 13.16 -16.47 -11.39
CA GLY A 152 11.87 -16.52 -12.05
C GLY A 152 10.68 -16.14 -11.18
N ALA A 153 10.90 -15.49 -10.03
CA ALA A 153 9.82 -14.95 -9.23
C ALA A 153 9.08 -13.84 -9.99
N ARG A 154 7.75 -13.83 -9.88
CA ARG A 154 6.95 -12.69 -10.36
C ARG A 154 7.00 -11.58 -9.35
N VAL A 155 7.29 -10.37 -9.81
CA VAL A 155 7.51 -9.22 -8.92
C VAL A 155 6.32 -8.28 -9.00
N ILE A 156 5.76 -7.91 -7.85
CA ILE A 156 4.59 -7.04 -7.73
C ILE A 156 4.99 -5.82 -6.91
N GLY A 157 5.19 -4.68 -7.57
CA GLY A 157 5.43 -3.40 -6.91
C GLY A 157 4.13 -2.74 -6.48
N VAL A 158 3.94 -2.55 -5.19
CA VAL A 158 2.75 -1.92 -4.61
C VAL A 158 3.04 -0.45 -4.32
N CYS A 159 2.17 0.46 -4.75
CA CYS A 159 2.32 1.90 -4.50
C CYS A 159 3.70 2.42 -4.96
N SER A 160 4.46 3.05 -4.07
CA SER A 160 5.83 3.51 -4.30
C SER A 160 6.88 2.38 -4.33
N GLY A 161 6.49 1.13 -4.09
CA GLY A 161 7.34 -0.04 -4.31
C GLY A 161 7.82 -0.17 -5.76
N ALA A 162 7.10 0.45 -6.71
CA ALA A 162 7.57 0.62 -8.09
C ALA A 162 8.91 1.36 -8.19
N LEU A 163 9.25 2.25 -7.24
CA LEU A 163 10.57 2.89 -7.18
C LEU A 163 11.67 1.86 -6.90
N MET A 164 11.45 0.92 -5.98
CA MET A 164 12.42 -0.15 -5.69
C MET A 164 12.61 -1.07 -6.91
N LEU A 165 11.53 -1.38 -7.63
CA LEU A 165 11.60 -2.12 -8.90
C LEU A 165 12.43 -1.35 -9.95
N ALA A 166 12.23 -0.04 -10.06
CA ALA A 166 13.04 0.82 -10.92
C ALA A 166 14.52 0.79 -10.52
N GLN A 167 14.84 0.95 -9.23
CA GLN A 167 16.22 0.85 -8.74
C GLN A 167 16.85 -0.52 -9.01
N ALA A 168 16.05 -1.58 -9.03
CA ALA A 168 16.48 -2.93 -9.38
C ALA A 168 16.63 -3.18 -10.89
N GLY A 169 16.29 -2.21 -11.76
CA GLY A 169 16.27 -2.36 -13.22
C GLY A 169 15.10 -3.20 -13.73
N LEU A 170 14.12 -3.50 -12.87
CA LEU A 170 12.99 -4.37 -13.21
C LEU A 170 11.88 -3.64 -13.99
N LEU A 171 11.90 -2.31 -14.06
CA LEU A 171 10.95 -1.51 -14.85
C LEU A 171 11.46 -1.08 -16.24
N ASP A 172 12.71 -1.42 -16.59
CA ASP A 172 13.31 -1.00 -17.86
C ASP A 172 12.52 -1.58 -19.04
N GLY A 173 12.08 -0.69 -19.94
CA GLY A 173 11.28 -1.05 -21.12
C GLY A 173 9.91 -1.64 -20.80
N ARG A 174 9.34 -1.39 -19.60
CA ARG A 174 8.04 -1.93 -19.18
C ARG A 174 6.96 -0.88 -19.09
N ARG A 175 5.72 -1.31 -19.30
CA ARG A 175 4.55 -0.55 -18.87
C ARG A 175 4.43 -0.62 -17.36
N PHE A 176 4.01 0.49 -16.74
CA PHE A 176 3.78 0.54 -15.30
C PHE A 176 2.55 1.38 -14.95
N ALA A 177 1.80 0.92 -13.94
CA ALA A 177 1.10 1.79 -13.01
C ALA A 177 2.06 2.24 -11.90
N GLY A 178 1.70 3.18 -11.06
CA GLY A 178 2.51 3.60 -9.92
C GLY A 178 1.80 4.68 -9.11
N HIS A 179 2.22 4.89 -7.86
CA HIS A 179 1.65 5.95 -7.04
C HIS A 179 1.78 7.32 -7.74
N TRP A 180 0.73 8.13 -7.68
CA TRP A 180 0.65 9.37 -8.45
C TRP A 180 1.82 10.34 -8.21
N TYR A 181 2.39 10.32 -7.00
CA TYR A 181 3.53 11.14 -6.56
C TYR A 181 4.83 10.75 -7.28
N ASP A 182 5.04 9.46 -7.53
CA ASP A 182 6.30 8.93 -8.05
C ASP A 182 6.36 8.87 -9.58
N ARG A 183 5.22 9.09 -10.26
CA ARG A 183 5.11 9.01 -11.72
C ARG A 183 6.16 9.84 -12.44
N GLY A 184 6.46 11.04 -11.94
CA GLY A 184 7.48 11.93 -12.52
C GLY A 184 8.89 11.34 -12.45
N THR A 185 9.21 10.64 -11.36
CA THR A 185 10.48 9.94 -11.16
C THR A 185 10.54 8.66 -11.98
N LEU A 186 9.48 7.85 -11.97
CA LEU A 186 9.40 6.58 -12.69
C LEU A 186 9.45 6.76 -14.21
N ARG A 187 8.90 7.86 -14.75
CA ARG A 187 9.00 8.18 -16.19
C ARG A 187 10.42 8.46 -16.68
N LYS A 188 11.37 8.72 -15.77
CA LYS A 188 12.78 8.89 -16.14
C LYS A 188 13.51 7.55 -16.32
N GLN A 189 12.86 6.43 -15.97
CA GLN A 189 13.46 5.11 -16.12
C GLN A 189 13.54 4.71 -17.59
N PRO A 190 14.66 4.08 -18.04
CA PRO A 190 14.88 3.76 -19.45
C PRO A 190 13.74 2.94 -20.06
N GLY A 191 13.02 3.52 -21.03
CA GLY A 191 11.94 2.84 -21.77
C GLY A 191 10.68 2.53 -20.95
N ALA A 192 10.58 2.96 -19.69
CA ALA A 192 9.41 2.73 -18.86
C ALA A 192 8.24 3.62 -19.33
N THR A 193 7.06 3.01 -19.50
CA THR A 193 5.87 3.71 -20.02
C THR A 193 4.73 3.68 -19.00
N HIS A 194 4.32 4.86 -18.52
CA HIS A 194 3.18 4.96 -17.60
C HIS A 194 1.85 4.71 -18.33
N VAL A 195 1.03 3.80 -17.81
CA VAL A 195 -0.33 3.54 -18.34
C VAL A 195 -1.36 4.21 -17.42
N PRO A 196 -2.00 5.31 -17.84
CA PRO A 196 -3.02 5.96 -17.04
C PRO A 196 -4.27 5.09 -16.92
N ASP A 197 -5.08 5.42 -15.93
CA ASP A 197 -6.42 4.84 -15.71
C ASP A 197 -6.42 3.33 -15.48
N ARG A 198 -5.29 2.82 -14.97
CA ARG A 198 -5.10 1.45 -14.52
C ARG A 198 -4.61 1.46 -13.09
N ARG A 199 -5.42 0.91 -12.19
CA ARG A 199 -5.11 0.75 -10.77
C ARG A 199 -3.99 -0.26 -10.55
N TYR A 200 -3.95 -1.27 -11.40
CA TYR A 200 -2.87 -2.23 -11.47
C TYR A 200 -2.78 -2.75 -12.90
N LEU A 201 -1.59 -3.21 -13.27
CA LEU A 201 -1.35 -3.89 -14.54
C LEU A 201 -0.21 -4.88 -14.40
N VAL A 202 -0.08 -5.74 -15.40
CA VAL A 202 1.08 -6.62 -15.58
C VAL A 202 1.75 -6.31 -16.93
N ASP A 203 3.08 -6.32 -16.92
CA ASP A 203 3.92 -6.33 -18.11
C ASP A 203 4.92 -7.48 -17.97
N ARG A 204 4.67 -8.56 -18.71
CA ARG A 204 5.38 -9.84 -18.65
C ARG A 204 5.29 -10.47 -17.24
N ASP A 205 6.38 -10.47 -16.48
CA ASP A 205 6.55 -11.06 -15.15
C ASP A 205 6.55 -10.02 -14.01
N VAL A 206 6.37 -8.74 -14.34
CA VAL A 206 6.34 -7.63 -13.38
C VAL A 206 4.96 -7.00 -13.40
N ALA A 207 4.36 -6.85 -12.23
CA ALA A 207 3.15 -6.06 -12.04
C ALA A 207 3.43 -4.85 -11.15
N THR A 208 2.66 -3.80 -11.37
CA THR A 208 2.66 -2.63 -10.49
C THR A 208 1.24 -2.17 -10.20
N THR A 209 1.06 -1.54 -9.05
CA THR A 209 -0.21 -0.91 -8.63
C THR A 209 -0.04 0.60 -8.49
N THR A 210 -1.16 1.32 -8.48
CA THR A 210 -1.22 2.69 -7.96
C THR A 210 -1.19 2.66 -6.42
N GLY A 211 -1.55 3.76 -5.77
CA GLY A 211 -1.42 3.95 -4.35
C GLY A 211 -2.30 3.08 -3.47
N ILE A 212 -1.72 2.61 -2.36
CA ILE A 212 -2.32 2.14 -1.10
C ILE A 212 -3.61 1.35 -1.26
N THR A 213 -4.74 2.00 -1.54
CA THR A 213 -6.03 1.31 -1.71
C THR A 213 -6.09 0.45 -2.98
N ALA A 214 -5.19 0.65 -3.94
CA ALA A 214 -4.95 -0.23 -5.08
C ALA A 214 -4.51 -1.65 -4.69
N SER A 215 -3.93 -1.81 -3.50
CA SER A 215 -3.54 -3.10 -2.93
C SER A 215 -4.72 -4.05 -2.76
N VAL A 216 -5.95 -3.52 -2.55
CA VAL A 216 -7.16 -4.34 -2.43
C VAL A 216 -7.46 -5.09 -3.75
N PRO A 217 -7.78 -4.41 -4.87
CA PRO A 217 -8.14 -5.11 -6.08
C PRO A 217 -6.97 -5.88 -6.71
N ALA A 218 -5.74 -5.38 -6.60
CA ALA A 218 -4.56 -6.09 -7.10
C ALA A 218 -4.33 -7.42 -6.37
N THR A 219 -4.44 -7.43 -5.03
CA THR A 219 -4.27 -8.67 -4.26
C THR A 219 -5.43 -9.63 -4.47
N LEU A 220 -6.66 -9.14 -4.63
CA LEU A 220 -7.81 -9.99 -5.00
C LEU A 220 -7.63 -10.64 -6.38
N ALA A 221 -7.09 -9.90 -7.36
CA ALA A 221 -6.74 -10.46 -8.66
C ALA A 221 -5.61 -11.51 -8.56
N LEU A 222 -4.67 -11.34 -7.63
CA LEU A 222 -3.64 -12.35 -7.34
C LEU A 222 -4.24 -13.60 -6.66
N VAL A 223 -5.17 -13.42 -5.71
CA VAL A 223 -5.94 -14.54 -5.12
C VAL A 223 -6.71 -15.29 -6.20
N GLU A 224 -7.32 -14.58 -7.16
CA GLU A 224 -7.99 -15.20 -8.30
C GLU A 224 -7.01 -16.02 -9.16
N ALA A 225 -5.83 -15.47 -9.44
CA ALA A 225 -4.80 -16.16 -10.22
C ALA A 225 -4.28 -17.44 -9.56
N ILE A 226 -4.15 -17.45 -8.22
CA ILE A 226 -3.59 -18.58 -7.47
C ILE A 226 -4.68 -19.58 -7.06
N GLY A 227 -5.78 -19.09 -6.48
CA GLY A 227 -6.83 -19.88 -5.83
C GLY A 227 -8.16 -19.92 -6.57
N GLY A 228 -8.26 -19.24 -7.72
CA GLY A 228 -9.47 -19.19 -8.54
C GLY A 228 -10.49 -18.13 -8.11
N PRO A 229 -11.49 -17.86 -8.97
CA PRO A 229 -12.45 -16.77 -8.78
C PRO A 229 -13.31 -16.92 -7.53
N ALA A 230 -13.61 -18.14 -7.09
CA ALA A 230 -14.42 -18.39 -5.89
C ALA A 230 -13.73 -17.90 -4.61
N LYS A 231 -12.42 -18.16 -4.46
CA LYS A 231 -11.64 -17.66 -3.32
C LYS A 231 -11.52 -16.13 -3.34
N ALA A 232 -11.30 -15.55 -4.52
CA ALA A 232 -11.27 -14.10 -4.67
C ALA A 232 -12.61 -13.45 -4.31
N ALA A 233 -13.74 -14.03 -4.73
CA ALA A 233 -15.08 -13.53 -4.40
C ALA A 233 -15.38 -13.62 -2.90
N ALA A 234 -14.99 -14.73 -2.24
CA ALA A 234 -15.14 -14.88 -0.80
C ALA A 234 -14.35 -13.81 -0.04
N MET A 235 -13.09 -13.57 -0.43
CA MET A 235 -12.27 -12.49 0.15
C MET A 235 -12.86 -11.11 -0.14
N ALA A 236 -13.31 -10.84 -1.36
CA ALA A 236 -13.95 -9.57 -1.71
C ALA A 236 -15.17 -9.28 -0.82
N ALA A 237 -16.00 -10.29 -0.57
CA ALA A 237 -17.14 -10.20 0.33
C ALA A 237 -16.71 -9.91 1.78
N GLU A 238 -15.61 -10.50 2.25
CA GLU A 238 -15.05 -10.24 3.59
C GLU A 238 -14.50 -8.81 3.70
N LEU A 239 -13.85 -8.29 2.66
CA LEU A 239 -13.31 -6.92 2.61
C LEU A 239 -14.40 -5.84 2.47
N GLY A 240 -15.57 -6.23 1.97
CA GLY A 240 -16.68 -5.31 1.70
C GLY A 240 -16.57 -4.61 0.35
N VAL A 241 -15.99 -5.28 -0.66
CA VAL A 241 -15.88 -4.74 -2.02
C VAL A 241 -16.70 -5.55 -3.02
N ASN A 242 -17.30 -4.86 -3.99
CA ASN A 242 -18.18 -5.46 -4.99
C ASN A 242 -17.44 -5.94 -6.25
N GLY A 243 -16.17 -5.58 -6.40
CA GLY A 243 -15.36 -5.95 -7.55
C GLY A 243 -13.90 -5.56 -7.38
N TRP A 244 -13.03 -6.15 -8.19
CA TRP A 244 -11.58 -5.96 -8.14
C TRP A 244 -10.96 -5.72 -9.51
N GLY A 245 -11.70 -5.09 -10.43
CA GLY A 245 -11.17 -4.72 -11.74
C GLY A 245 -10.08 -3.65 -11.68
N PRO A 246 -9.30 -3.48 -12.76
CA PRO A 246 -8.17 -2.54 -12.81
C PRO A 246 -8.60 -1.08 -13.04
N ALA A 247 -9.90 -0.77 -13.05
CA ALA A 247 -10.40 0.57 -13.34
C ALA A 247 -9.90 1.61 -12.33
N HIS A 248 -9.42 2.73 -12.84
CA HIS A 248 -8.99 3.86 -12.04
C HIS A 248 -9.18 5.16 -12.82
N ALA A 249 -9.47 6.26 -12.14
CA ALA A 249 -9.43 7.58 -12.74
C ALA A 249 -8.14 8.24 -12.25
N SER A 250 -7.10 8.30 -13.09
CA SER A 250 -5.78 8.84 -12.70
C SER A 250 -5.74 10.36 -12.68
N ALA A 251 -6.59 11.02 -13.48
CA ALA A 251 -6.57 12.47 -13.67
C ALA A 251 -6.78 13.29 -12.37
N PRO A 252 -7.66 12.89 -11.42
CA PRO A 252 -7.86 13.62 -10.17
C PRO A 252 -6.67 13.55 -9.20
N PHE A 253 -5.70 12.67 -9.42
CA PHE A 253 -4.55 12.46 -8.52
C PHE A 253 -3.31 13.17 -9.08
N GLY A 254 -2.85 14.20 -8.39
CA GLY A 254 -1.70 15.03 -8.79
C GLY A 254 -1.62 16.35 -8.02
N LEU A 255 -0.45 17.00 -8.05
CA LEU A 255 -0.28 18.35 -7.54
C LEU A 255 -0.77 19.34 -8.61
N THR A 256 -1.94 19.94 -8.40
CA THR A 256 -2.42 21.09 -9.18
C THR A 256 -1.99 22.40 -8.49
N THR A 257 -1.98 23.54 -9.18
CA THR A 257 -1.55 24.83 -8.62
C THR A 257 -2.27 25.21 -7.32
N GLY A 258 -3.55 24.86 -7.17
CA GLY A 258 -4.29 25.05 -5.92
C GLY A 258 -3.92 24.07 -4.81
N ARG A 259 -3.65 22.80 -5.16
CA ARG A 259 -3.26 21.75 -4.20
C ARG A 259 -1.79 21.81 -3.79
N GLY A 260 -0.93 22.47 -4.57
CA GLY A 260 0.48 22.67 -4.25
C GLY A 260 0.70 23.60 -3.04
N ALA A 261 -0.15 24.62 -2.87
CA ALA A 261 -0.13 25.48 -1.69
C ALA A 261 -0.63 24.75 -0.43
N GLU A 262 -1.69 23.95 -0.58
CA GLU A 262 -2.20 23.07 0.49
C GLU A 262 -1.17 22.00 0.88
N TYR A 263 -0.46 21.42 -0.10
CA TYR A 263 0.66 20.49 0.11
C TYR A 263 1.74 21.10 1.00
N LEU A 264 2.22 22.31 0.66
CA LEU A 264 3.26 22.99 1.44
C LEU A 264 2.77 23.37 2.83
N PHE A 265 1.52 23.84 2.97
CA PHE A 265 0.92 24.20 4.26
C PHE A 265 0.74 22.96 5.16
N ASN A 266 0.27 21.83 4.59
CA ASN A 266 0.11 20.58 5.31
C ASN A 266 1.45 19.96 5.72
N LYS A 267 2.51 20.12 4.90
CA LYS A 267 3.89 19.73 5.25
C LYS A 267 4.61 20.69 6.19
N THR A 268 4.09 21.89 6.44
CA THR A 268 4.70 22.86 7.37
C THR A 268 3.96 22.92 8.71
N ALA A 269 2.74 22.39 8.78
CA ALA A 269 1.93 22.22 9.98
C ALA A 269 2.34 21.01 10.86
N PHE A 270 3.64 20.66 10.94
CA PHE A 270 4.17 19.59 11.81
C PHE A 270 4.15 19.91 13.32
N TRP A 271 3.25 20.79 13.76
CA TRP A 271 3.22 21.30 15.12
C TRP A 271 2.13 20.59 15.94
N ARG A 272 2.59 19.65 16.78
CA ARG A 272 1.87 18.90 17.85
C ARG A 272 0.78 17.94 17.36
N GLY A 273 1.21 16.78 16.86
CA GLY A 273 0.31 15.67 16.57
C GLY A 273 -0.39 15.14 17.84
N GLU A 274 -1.71 15.00 17.79
CA GLU A 274 -2.51 14.28 18.78
C GLU A 274 -2.07 12.81 18.79
N ARG A 275 -1.67 12.29 19.95
CA ARG A 275 -1.42 10.84 20.09
C ARG A 275 -2.74 10.12 20.29
N ARG A 276 -2.99 9.13 19.44
CA ARG A 276 -4.10 8.21 19.57
C ARG A 276 -3.64 6.78 19.80
N GLN A 277 -4.40 6.08 20.63
CA GLN A 277 -4.19 4.69 20.96
C GLN A 277 -5.17 3.81 20.23
N LEU A 278 -4.64 2.91 19.42
CA LEU A 278 -5.41 1.85 18.81
C LEU A 278 -5.43 0.66 19.78
N GLU A 279 -6.56 0.45 20.46
CA GLU A 279 -6.74 -0.73 21.30
C GLU A 279 -6.86 -1.97 20.41
N VAL A 280 -5.95 -2.93 20.61
CA VAL A 280 -5.88 -4.17 19.83
C VAL A 280 -5.99 -5.39 20.73
N ARG A 281 -6.63 -6.43 20.19
CA ARG A 281 -6.87 -7.73 20.83
C ARG A 281 -6.64 -8.84 19.82
N ASP A 282 -6.37 -10.05 20.32
CA ASP A 282 -6.17 -11.21 19.44
C ASP A 282 -7.35 -11.40 18.47
N GLY A 283 -7.02 -11.67 17.22
CA GLY A 283 -7.98 -11.78 16.12
C GLY A 283 -8.48 -10.44 15.55
N ALA A 284 -7.89 -9.30 15.96
CA ALA A 284 -8.16 -8.02 15.32
C ALA A 284 -7.89 -8.08 13.80
N ASP A 285 -8.72 -7.38 13.02
CA ASP A 285 -8.64 -7.40 11.56
C ASP A 285 -7.48 -6.49 11.07
N ASP A 286 -6.44 -7.14 10.55
CA ASP A 286 -5.23 -6.53 9.99
C ASP A 286 -5.51 -5.41 8.99
N ILE A 287 -6.56 -5.59 8.18
CA ILE A 287 -6.81 -4.73 7.03
C ILE A 287 -7.59 -3.50 7.47
N ALA A 288 -8.61 -3.70 8.31
CA ALA A 288 -9.36 -2.59 8.89
C ALA A 288 -8.45 -1.68 9.73
N LEU A 289 -7.55 -2.27 10.52
CA LEU A 289 -6.62 -1.52 11.35
C LEU A 289 -5.58 -0.78 10.50
N ALA A 290 -5.04 -1.40 9.45
CA ALA A 290 -4.06 -0.77 8.55
C ALA A 290 -4.68 0.44 7.85
N LEU A 291 -5.83 0.25 7.18
CA LEU A 291 -6.52 1.31 6.44
C LEU A 291 -6.91 2.48 7.34
N ALA A 292 -7.47 2.21 8.52
CA ALA A 292 -7.90 3.26 9.44
C ALA A 292 -6.69 4.01 10.03
N THR A 293 -5.67 3.28 10.46
CA THR A 293 -4.46 3.87 11.04
C THR A 293 -3.77 4.77 10.02
N ASP A 294 -3.54 4.24 8.82
CA ASP A 294 -2.86 4.93 7.74
C ASP A 294 -3.61 6.22 7.34
N ALA A 295 -4.94 6.14 7.20
CA ALA A 295 -5.79 7.31 6.95
C ALA A 295 -5.65 8.39 8.04
N TRP A 296 -5.70 8.02 9.32
CA TRP A 296 -5.53 8.96 10.43
C TRP A 296 -4.15 9.59 10.44
N THR A 297 -3.10 8.82 10.25
CA THR A 297 -1.72 9.32 10.24
C THR A 297 -1.42 10.21 9.05
N ARG A 298 -2.02 9.95 7.89
CA ARG A 298 -1.91 10.81 6.68
C ARG A 298 -2.60 12.16 6.83
N THR A 299 -3.37 12.36 7.90
CA THR A 299 -3.81 13.71 8.25
C THR A 299 -2.63 14.62 8.59
N GLY A 300 -1.48 14.08 9.02
CA GLY A 300 -0.34 14.84 9.55
C GLY A 300 -0.58 15.39 10.96
N HIS A 301 -1.77 15.17 11.54
CA HIS A 301 -2.17 15.67 12.86
C HIS A 301 -2.25 14.57 13.92
N VAL A 302 -2.18 13.31 13.53
CA VAL A 302 -2.38 12.17 14.43
C VAL A 302 -1.20 11.22 14.34
N ASP A 303 -0.65 10.88 15.51
CA ASP A 303 0.25 9.75 15.69
C ASP A 303 -0.54 8.60 16.29
N VAL A 304 -0.33 7.38 15.80
CA VAL A 304 -1.04 6.19 16.30
C VAL A 304 -0.06 5.20 16.91
N GLU A 305 -0.38 4.72 18.11
CA GLU A 305 0.31 3.61 18.76
C GLU A 305 -0.68 2.48 19.05
N ALA A 306 -0.27 1.22 18.82
CA ALA A 306 -1.07 0.07 19.20
C ALA A 306 -0.88 -0.22 20.70
N VAL A 307 -2.00 -0.43 21.40
CA VAL A 307 -2.00 -0.75 22.82
C VAL A 307 -2.82 -1.99 23.12
N SER A 308 -2.35 -2.77 24.08
CA SER A 308 -3.05 -3.94 24.59
C SER A 308 -2.69 -4.16 26.06
N ALA A 309 -3.65 -4.62 26.85
CA ALA A 309 -3.40 -5.03 28.23
C ALA A 309 -2.46 -6.26 28.31
N SER A 310 -2.42 -7.07 27.26
CA SER A 310 -1.75 -8.38 27.23
C SER A 310 -0.36 -8.35 26.59
N GLY A 311 0.09 -7.21 26.08
CA GLY A 311 1.32 -7.10 25.28
C GLY A 311 1.07 -7.36 23.78
N PRO A 312 2.03 -7.97 23.05
CA PRO A 312 1.88 -8.25 21.62
C PRO A 312 0.62 -9.05 21.29
N VAL A 313 0.00 -8.74 20.16
CA VAL A 313 -1.30 -9.28 19.74
C VAL A 313 -1.16 -10.07 18.45
N LYS A 314 -1.79 -11.24 18.37
CA LYS A 314 -1.88 -12.02 17.14
C LYS A 314 -3.09 -11.55 16.34
N LEU A 315 -2.84 -10.93 15.19
CA LEU A 315 -3.87 -10.47 14.27
C LEU A 315 -4.61 -11.64 13.61
N ARG A 316 -5.72 -11.35 12.92
CA ARG A 316 -6.52 -12.37 12.22
C ARG A 316 -5.71 -13.12 11.16
N SER A 317 -4.74 -12.48 10.51
CA SER A 317 -3.81 -13.16 9.60
C SER A 317 -2.81 -14.09 10.32
N GLY A 318 -2.69 -14.01 11.64
CA GLY A 318 -1.70 -14.71 12.44
C GLY A 318 -0.38 -13.95 12.62
N LEU A 319 -0.22 -12.80 11.99
CA LEU A 319 0.91 -11.89 12.22
C LEU A 319 0.88 -11.31 13.64
N VAL A 320 2.04 -11.13 14.25
CA VAL A 320 2.15 -10.55 15.60
C VAL A 320 2.36 -9.04 15.48
N LEU A 321 1.39 -8.27 15.97
CA LEU A 321 1.47 -6.83 16.13
C LEU A 321 2.07 -6.49 17.48
N VAL A 322 3.11 -5.66 17.49
CA VAL A 322 3.68 -5.13 18.73
C VAL A 322 2.69 -4.11 19.32
N ALA A 323 2.30 -4.33 20.57
CA ALA A 323 1.45 -3.41 21.31
C ALA A 323 2.02 -3.18 22.71
N GLY A 324 1.96 -1.92 23.15
CA GLY A 324 2.39 -1.51 24.49
C GLY A 324 1.22 -1.43 25.48
N PRO A 325 1.48 -1.21 26.78
CA PRO A 325 0.43 -0.90 27.72
C PRO A 325 -0.25 0.43 27.36
N ALA A 326 -1.57 0.49 27.53
CA ALA A 326 -2.32 1.73 27.33
C ALA A 326 -1.88 2.81 28.33
N THR A 327 -1.82 4.06 27.87
CA THR A 327 -1.53 5.23 28.72
C THR A 327 -2.80 6.04 28.92
N ARG A 328 -3.05 6.53 30.14
CA ARG A 328 -4.28 7.25 30.48
C ARG A 328 -4.45 8.59 29.75
N GLU A 329 -3.39 9.11 29.15
CA GLU A 329 -3.35 10.45 28.54
C GLU A 329 -3.74 10.47 27.05
N ALA A 330 -3.70 9.32 26.37
CA ALA A 330 -3.98 9.25 24.94
C ALA A 330 -5.44 8.94 24.63
N ARG A 331 -5.93 9.46 23.51
CA ARG A 331 -7.32 9.26 23.06
C ARG A 331 -7.45 7.97 22.25
N PRO A 332 -8.55 7.20 22.38
CA PRO A 332 -8.73 6.00 21.56
C PRO A 332 -8.89 6.37 20.08
N LEU A 333 -8.33 5.53 19.20
CA LEU A 333 -8.64 5.52 17.77
C LEU A 333 -9.83 4.56 17.55
N PRO A 334 -10.96 5.05 17.02
CA PRO A 334 -12.16 4.23 16.88
C PRO A 334 -11.99 3.20 15.75
N LEU A 335 -12.14 1.92 16.08
CA LEU A 335 -12.43 0.85 15.14
C LEU A 335 -13.78 0.24 15.50
N VAL A 336 -14.64 0.06 14.48
CA VAL A 336 -15.95 -0.55 14.65
C VAL A 336 -15.86 -2.02 14.24
N ALA A 337 -15.90 -2.91 15.23
CA ALA A 337 -15.68 -4.34 15.01
C ALA A 337 -16.64 -5.00 14.00
N THR A 338 -17.82 -4.44 13.79
CA THR A 338 -18.84 -4.95 12.86
C THR A 338 -18.64 -4.47 11.42
N LEU A 339 -17.81 -3.46 11.17
CA LEU A 339 -17.57 -2.95 9.83
C LEU A 339 -16.55 -3.82 9.10
N LYS A 340 -16.80 -4.07 7.82
CA LYS A 340 -15.81 -4.67 6.93
C LYS A 340 -14.67 -3.67 6.67
N PRO A 341 -13.46 -4.13 6.33
CA PRO A 341 -12.29 -3.26 6.19
C PRO A 341 -12.47 -2.01 5.32
N VAL A 342 -13.11 -2.12 4.14
CA VAL A 342 -13.34 -0.95 3.27
C VAL A 342 -14.43 -0.02 3.84
N GLN A 343 -15.45 -0.57 4.49
CA GLN A 343 -16.46 0.22 5.19
C GLN A 343 -15.87 0.97 6.39
N GLN A 344 -14.90 0.36 7.09
CA GLN A 344 -14.14 1.01 8.15
C GLN A 344 -13.32 2.19 7.61
N LEU A 345 -12.68 2.05 6.43
CA LEU A 345 -12.00 3.18 5.78
C LEU A 345 -12.97 4.33 5.47
N ASP A 346 -14.13 4.03 4.87
CA ASP A 346 -15.16 5.04 4.58
C ASP A 346 -15.61 5.77 5.86
N ARG A 347 -15.85 5.02 6.95
CA ARG A 347 -16.18 5.58 8.26
C ARG A 347 -15.06 6.48 8.79
N THR A 348 -13.81 6.03 8.72
CA THR A 348 -12.63 6.79 9.16
C THR A 348 -12.48 8.09 8.38
N LEU A 349 -12.69 8.08 7.07
CA LEU A 349 -12.65 9.29 6.23
C LEU A 349 -13.74 10.29 6.62
N CYS A 350 -14.93 9.82 7.00
CA CYS A 350 -15.99 10.68 7.50
C CYS A 350 -15.67 11.29 8.87
N GLU A 351 -15.02 10.55 9.76
CA GLU A 351 -14.55 11.09 11.04
C GLU A 351 -13.46 12.13 10.85
N ILE A 352 -12.54 11.91 9.90
CA ILE A 352 -11.52 12.89 9.52
C ILE A 352 -12.17 14.16 8.97
N ALA A 353 -13.19 14.04 8.10
CA ALA A 353 -13.92 15.19 7.59
C ALA A 353 -14.67 15.96 8.69
N SER A 354 -15.31 15.24 9.62
CA SER A 354 -16.00 15.85 10.77
C SER A 354 -15.04 16.61 11.67
N ARG A 355 -13.82 16.08 11.89
CA ARG A 355 -12.83 16.65 12.80
C ARG A 355 -11.98 17.76 12.17
N TYR A 356 -11.52 17.57 10.94
CA TYR A 356 -10.52 18.42 10.29
C TYR A 356 -11.02 19.06 8.99
N GLY A 357 -12.30 18.86 8.64
CA GLY A 357 -12.92 19.40 7.44
C GLY A 357 -12.72 18.54 6.19
N ASN A 358 -13.57 18.76 5.19
CA ASN A 358 -13.55 18.03 3.91
C ASN A 358 -12.22 18.15 3.18
N ALA A 359 -11.55 19.30 3.22
CA ALA A 359 -10.25 19.50 2.58
C ALA A 359 -9.19 18.52 3.11
N ARG A 360 -9.17 18.24 4.42
CA ARG A 360 -8.24 17.27 5.01
C ARG A 360 -8.59 15.84 4.62
N ARG A 361 -9.88 15.48 4.64
CA ARG A 361 -10.32 14.16 4.14
C ARG A 361 -9.89 13.99 2.69
N ASP A 362 -10.14 14.98 1.85
CA ASP A 362 -9.83 14.95 0.43
C ASP A 362 -8.33 14.81 0.16
N TRP A 363 -7.50 15.44 1.01
CA TRP A 363 -6.05 15.22 1.05
C TRP A 363 -5.68 13.77 1.39
N VAL A 364 -6.25 13.20 2.45
CA VAL A 364 -6.00 11.80 2.84
C VAL A 364 -6.43 10.85 1.72
N MET A 365 -7.59 11.08 1.10
CA MET A 365 -8.06 10.30 -0.05
C MET A 365 -7.11 10.40 -1.24
N GLN A 366 -6.50 11.57 -1.48
CA GLN A 366 -5.49 11.74 -2.52
C GLN A 366 -4.23 10.94 -2.23
N GLU A 367 -3.70 11.03 -1.00
CA GLU A 367 -2.51 10.27 -0.57
C GLU A 367 -2.74 8.74 -0.61
N MET A 368 -3.96 8.30 -0.30
CA MET A 368 -4.33 6.88 -0.35
C MET A 368 -4.79 6.40 -1.74
N GLU A 369 -4.82 7.33 -2.71
CA GLU A 369 -5.33 7.14 -4.07
C GLU A 369 -6.75 6.53 -4.10
N TYR A 370 -7.56 6.89 -3.09
CA TYR A 370 -8.90 6.35 -2.86
C TYR A 370 -9.95 7.17 -3.62
N PRO A 371 -10.69 6.56 -4.58
CA PRO A 371 -11.61 7.31 -5.43
C PRO A 371 -12.81 7.84 -4.65
N ARG A 372 -13.29 9.02 -5.02
CA ARG A 372 -14.58 9.52 -4.55
C ARG A 372 -15.72 8.69 -5.13
N THR A 373 -16.61 8.25 -4.27
CA THR A 373 -17.86 7.59 -4.61
C THR A 373 -19.01 8.30 -3.91
N ALA A 374 -20.25 8.07 -4.34
CA ALA A 374 -21.41 8.59 -3.60
C ALA A 374 -21.43 8.09 -2.15
N ALA A 375 -20.98 6.85 -1.91
CA ALA A 375 -20.97 6.22 -0.60
C ALA A 375 -19.97 6.86 0.39
N ASN A 376 -18.79 7.29 -0.07
CA ASN A 376 -17.77 7.90 0.80
C ASN A 376 -17.78 9.43 0.82
N THR A 377 -18.59 10.06 -0.03
CA THR A 377 -18.83 11.51 0.00
C THR A 377 -20.02 11.88 0.87
N ALA A 378 -21.05 11.03 0.95
CA ALA A 378 -22.16 11.15 1.87
C ALA A 378 -21.78 10.55 3.23
N CYS A 379 -21.17 11.35 4.10
CA CYS A 379 -21.04 10.96 5.50
C CYS A 379 -22.43 10.93 6.11
N ALA A 380 -22.97 9.72 6.32
CA ALA A 380 -24.21 9.56 7.07
C ALA A 380 -24.05 10.27 8.42
N SER A 381 -24.93 11.25 8.66
CA SER A 381 -24.97 12.10 9.85
C SER A 381 -25.25 11.30 11.11
#